data_AF-A0A7C7FZB4-F1
#
_entry.id   AF-A0A7C7FZB4-F1
#
_cell.length_a   1.000
_cell.length_b   1.000
_cell.length_c   1.000
_cell.angle_alpha   90.00
_cell.angle_beta   90.00
_cell.angle_gamma   90.00
#
_symmetry.space_group_name_H-M   'P 1'
#
loop_
_entity.id
_entity.type
_entity.pdbx_description
1 polymer ?
#
loop_
_entity_poly.entity_id
_entity_poly.type
_entity_poly.pdbx_seq_one_letter_code
_entity_poly.pdbx_strand_id
1 'polypeptide(L)'
;MDLSKSGTTKSVLDRARRSAKQLAITGTNHYANTARIAFVDQNDDILKGYRFLAVNDSRTSRVCARLDQTTYLKGDPKLSSVTPPLHPWCRSALTYDVDDRFKLDTKDTDKASSFNVDGKRDPKPVDSDSIYYENLKKLSARDQDAAIGPSLGKALRKMSPAEFAKQTGDSMNNALTIKQMKEKNNTLGRILRAQN
;
A
#
# COMPACT_ATOMS: atom_id res chain seq x y z
N MET A 1 -16.24 20.38 26.09
CA MET A 1 -15.61 21.71 25.98
C MET A 1 -15.94 22.27 24.61
N ASP A 2 -16.77 23.32 24.55
CA ASP A 2 -17.07 24.01 23.31
C ASP A 2 -15.90 24.93 22.94
N LEU A 3 -15.13 24.53 21.93
CA LEU A 3 -13.93 25.22 21.45
C LEU A 3 -14.26 26.44 20.58
N SER A 4 -15.53 26.76 20.37
CA SER A 4 -15.96 27.99 19.67
C SER A 4 -15.56 29.28 20.40
N LYS A 5 -15.20 29.18 21.68
CA LYS A 5 -14.87 30.31 22.56
C LYS A 5 -13.37 30.61 22.70
N SER A 6 -12.47 29.82 22.10
CA SER A 6 -11.05 30.18 22.09
C SER A 6 -10.78 31.18 20.98
N GLY A 7 -9.93 32.20 21.21
CA GLY A 7 -9.48 33.17 20.19
C GLY A 7 -8.64 32.57 19.06
N THR A 8 -8.72 31.25 18.89
CA THR A 8 -8.01 30.45 17.91
C THR A 8 -8.80 30.45 16.61
N THR A 9 -8.19 30.92 15.52
CA THR A 9 -8.86 30.91 14.21
C THR A 9 -9.23 29.48 13.82
N LYS A 10 -10.36 29.28 13.12
CA LYS A 10 -10.83 27.96 12.63
C LYS A 10 -9.71 27.17 11.93
N SER A 11 -8.86 27.87 11.19
CA SER A 11 -7.69 27.33 10.48
C SER A 11 -6.65 26.65 11.40
N VAL A 12 -6.40 27.21 12.59
CA VAL A 12 -5.47 26.62 13.58
C VAL A 12 -6.08 25.36 14.20
N LEU A 13 -7.37 25.38 14.56
CA LEU A 13 -8.06 24.21 15.10
C LEU A 13 -8.12 23.06 14.09
N ASP A 14 -8.35 23.35 12.81
CA ASP A 14 -8.38 22.31 11.77
C ASP A 14 -7.00 21.73 11.47
N ARG A 15 -5.92 22.52 11.62
CA ARG A 15 -4.55 21.97 11.62
C ARG A 15 -4.33 21.05 12.81
N ALA A 16 -4.67 21.50 14.02
CA ALA A 16 -4.51 20.69 15.23
C ALA A 16 -5.27 19.36 15.15
N ARG A 17 -6.53 19.37 14.70
CA ARG A 17 -7.33 18.15 14.49
C ARG A 17 -6.71 17.20 13.47
N ARG A 18 -6.19 17.72 12.36
CA ARG A 18 -5.50 16.89 11.35
C ARG A 18 -4.23 16.27 11.92
N SER A 19 -3.41 17.03 12.64
CA SER A 19 -2.21 16.52 13.28
C SER A 19 -2.52 15.45 14.34
N ALA A 20 -3.52 15.69 15.19
CA ALA A 20 -3.95 14.72 16.19
C ALA A 20 -4.45 13.41 15.55
N LYS A 21 -5.24 13.51 14.47
CA LYS A 21 -5.73 12.34 13.73
C LYS A 21 -4.60 11.59 13.03
N GLN A 22 -3.63 12.29 12.46
CA GLN A 22 -2.42 11.67 11.88
C GLN A 22 -1.67 10.88 12.94
N LEU A 23 -1.40 11.49 14.10
CA LEU A 23 -0.68 10.85 15.20
C LEU A 23 -1.41 9.60 15.70
N ALA A 24 -2.73 9.68 15.89
CA ALA A 24 -3.54 8.55 16.30
C ALA A 24 -3.45 7.39 15.30
N ILE A 25 -3.63 7.66 14.00
CA ILE A 25 -3.57 6.62 12.95
C ILE A 25 -2.18 5.99 12.87
N THR A 26 -1.14 6.82 12.82
CA THR A 26 0.25 6.33 12.75
C THR A 26 0.61 5.52 14.00
N GLY A 27 0.25 6.01 15.19
CA GLY A 27 0.52 5.33 16.46
C GLY A 27 -0.19 3.99 16.55
N THR A 28 -1.51 3.94 16.31
CA THR A 28 -2.27 2.69 16.31
C THR A 28 -1.73 1.69 15.28
N ASN A 29 -1.36 2.15 14.08
CA ASN A 29 -0.79 1.27 13.07
C ASN A 29 0.57 0.71 13.52
N HIS A 30 1.43 1.53 14.13
CA HIS A 30 2.71 1.08 14.67
C HIS A 30 2.52 -0.01 15.72
N TYR A 31 1.68 0.23 16.74
CA TYR A 31 1.44 -0.78 17.78
C TYR A 31 0.85 -2.07 17.23
N ALA A 32 -0.07 -1.98 16.25
CA ALA A 32 -0.66 -3.15 15.63
C ALA A 32 0.38 -4.01 14.89
N ASN A 33 1.32 -3.41 14.14
CA ASN A 33 2.35 -4.20 13.46
C ASN A 33 3.44 -4.71 14.42
N THR A 34 3.81 -3.94 15.44
CA THR A 34 4.71 -4.42 16.49
C THR A 34 4.13 -5.64 17.20
N ALA A 35 2.81 -5.64 17.48
CA ALA A 35 2.13 -6.80 18.05
C ALA A 35 2.14 -8.01 17.09
N ARG A 36 1.97 -7.78 15.78
CA ARG A 36 2.06 -8.86 14.77
C ARG A 36 3.46 -9.46 14.69
N ILE A 37 4.50 -8.63 14.81
CA ILE A 37 5.90 -9.10 14.86
C ILE A 37 6.12 -9.97 16.09
N ALA A 38 5.75 -9.47 17.27
CA ALA A 38 5.87 -10.23 18.52
C ALA A 38 5.07 -11.55 18.47
N PHE A 39 3.91 -11.57 17.80
CA PHE A 39 3.13 -12.78 17.61
C PHE A 39 3.85 -13.82 16.75
N VAL A 40 4.43 -13.43 15.61
CA VAL A 40 5.23 -14.35 14.78
C VAL A 40 6.48 -14.81 15.51
N ASP A 41 7.09 -13.96 16.31
CA ASP A 41 8.27 -14.33 17.09
C ASP A 41 8.00 -15.46 18.09
N GLN A 42 6.77 -15.54 18.63
CA GLN A 42 6.32 -16.55 19.59
C GLN A 42 5.69 -17.80 18.94
N ASN A 43 5.36 -17.77 17.65
CA ASN A 43 4.60 -18.83 16.96
C ASN A 43 5.30 -19.22 15.64
N ASP A 44 6.62 -19.39 15.66
CA ASP A 44 7.43 -19.70 14.47
C ASP A 44 7.35 -21.17 14.02
N ASP A 45 6.71 -22.02 14.83
CA ASP A 45 6.32 -23.37 14.47
C ASP A 45 5.18 -23.41 13.43
N ILE A 46 4.31 -22.39 13.44
CA ILE A 46 3.16 -22.25 12.54
C ILE A 46 3.36 -21.14 11.50
N LEU A 47 4.09 -20.07 11.83
CA LEU A 47 4.23 -18.87 11.01
C LEU A 47 5.65 -18.74 10.44
N LYS A 48 5.76 -18.66 9.12
CA LYS A 48 7.04 -18.45 8.42
C LYS A 48 7.49 -17.00 8.42
N GLY A 49 6.54 -16.08 8.57
CA GLY A 49 6.81 -14.65 8.57
C GLY A 49 5.56 -13.84 8.29
N TYR A 50 5.70 -12.91 7.35
CA TYR A 50 4.78 -11.81 7.14
C TYR A 50 4.43 -11.70 5.67
N ARG A 51 3.21 -11.25 5.41
CA ARG A 51 2.80 -10.75 4.10
C ARG A 51 2.38 -9.29 4.24
N PHE A 52 2.89 -8.43 3.37
CA PHE A 52 2.51 -7.03 3.39
C PHE A 52 1.15 -6.86 2.72
N LEU A 53 0.20 -6.24 3.40
CA LEU A 53 -1.14 -5.98 2.90
C LEU A 53 -1.35 -4.47 2.72
N ALA A 54 -1.42 -4.04 1.48
CA ALA A 54 -1.81 -2.67 1.15
C ALA A 54 -3.33 -2.54 1.12
N VAL A 55 -3.84 -1.39 1.58
CA VAL A 55 -5.25 -1.06 1.40
C VAL A 55 -5.55 -0.95 -0.10
N ASN A 56 -6.62 -1.58 -0.58
CA ASN A 56 -7.04 -1.49 -1.98
C ASN A 56 -8.01 -0.31 -2.16
N ASP A 57 -7.48 0.91 -2.27
CA ASP A 57 -8.28 2.10 -2.61
C ASP A 57 -7.47 3.13 -3.40
N SER A 58 -8.15 4.15 -3.94
CA SER A 58 -7.53 5.18 -4.77
C SER A 58 -6.63 6.17 -4.02
N ARG A 59 -6.43 6.00 -2.70
CA ARG A 59 -5.57 6.86 -1.86
C ARG A 59 -4.34 6.12 -1.35
N THR A 60 -4.20 4.84 -1.69
CA THR A 60 -3.04 4.05 -1.28
C THR A 60 -1.78 4.62 -1.89
N SER A 61 -0.79 4.86 -1.03
CA SER A 61 0.48 5.44 -1.46
C SER A 61 1.22 4.47 -2.37
N ARG A 62 2.03 5.01 -3.27
CA ARG A 62 2.85 4.21 -4.19
C ARG A 62 3.82 3.29 -3.47
N VAL A 63 4.33 3.69 -2.30
CA VAL A 63 5.20 2.88 -1.44
C VAL A 63 4.44 1.64 -0.96
N CYS A 64 3.21 1.79 -0.48
CA CYS A 64 2.41 0.65 -0.03
C CYS A 64 1.93 -0.21 -1.20
N ALA A 65 1.42 0.42 -2.27
CA ALA A 65 0.90 -0.27 -3.44
C ALA A 65 1.91 -1.23 -4.09
N ARG A 66 3.21 -0.88 -4.12
CA ARG A 66 4.26 -1.75 -4.68
C ARG A 66 4.61 -2.95 -3.80
N LEU A 67 4.31 -2.88 -2.50
CA LEU A 67 4.62 -3.93 -1.53
C LEU A 67 3.42 -4.86 -1.31
N ASP A 68 2.26 -4.61 -1.93
CA ASP A 68 1.10 -5.45 -1.69
C ASP A 68 1.37 -6.92 -2.06
N GLN A 69 0.98 -7.82 -1.17
CA GLN A 69 1.19 -9.27 -1.20
C GLN A 69 2.67 -9.74 -1.19
N THR A 70 3.65 -8.86 -1.00
CA THR A 70 5.04 -9.32 -0.85
C THR A 70 5.24 -10.02 0.48
N THR A 71 5.90 -11.18 0.48
CA THR A 71 6.21 -11.96 1.68
C THR A 71 7.61 -11.63 2.21
N TYR A 72 7.76 -11.70 3.53
CA TYR A 72 9.00 -11.49 4.27
C TYR A 72 9.12 -12.57 5.33
N LEU A 73 10.23 -13.28 5.37
CA LEU A 73 10.44 -14.31 6.38
C LEU A 73 10.71 -13.69 7.76
N LYS A 74 10.48 -14.47 8.82
CA LYS A 74 10.97 -14.11 10.17
C LYS A 74 12.48 -13.85 10.10
N GLY A 75 12.91 -12.71 10.66
CA GLY A 75 14.32 -12.31 10.64
C GLY A 75 14.83 -11.73 9.31
N ASP A 76 13.97 -11.48 8.31
CA ASP A 76 14.39 -10.81 7.07
C ASP A 76 15.00 -9.43 7.39
N PRO A 77 16.23 -9.12 6.93
CA PRO A 77 16.88 -7.84 7.21
C PRO A 77 16.09 -6.64 6.67
N LYS A 78 15.19 -6.84 5.71
CA LYS A 78 14.32 -5.79 5.17
C LYS A 78 13.09 -5.53 6.01
N LEU A 79 12.76 -6.38 6.98
CA LEU A 79 11.51 -6.31 7.76
C LEU A 79 11.32 -4.92 8.40
N SER A 80 12.38 -4.37 8.99
CA SER A 80 12.35 -3.04 9.61
C SER A 80 11.98 -1.92 8.62
N SER A 81 12.41 -2.04 7.36
CA SER A 81 12.16 -1.06 6.30
C SER A 81 10.76 -1.17 5.67
N VAL A 82 10.06 -2.29 5.91
CA VAL A 82 8.75 -2.57 5.30
C VAL A 82 7.62 -2.66 6.32
N THR A 83 7.94 -2.64 7.62
CA THR A 83 6.96 -2.66 8.70
C THR A 83 6.18 -1.33 8.73
N PRO A 84 4.85 -1.34 8.52
CA PRO A 84 4.07 -0.11 8.62
C PRO A 84 4.03 0.44 10.06
N PRO A 85 3.87 1.76 10.25
CA PRO A 85 3.55 2.76 9.23
C PRO A 85 4.78 3.23 8.43
N LEU A 86 4.69 3.17 7.10
CA LEU A 86 5.78 3.60 6.20
C LEU A 86 5.78 5.10 5.89
N HIS A 87 4.70 5.78 6.23
CA HIS A 87 4.51 7.22 5.99
C HIS A 87 3.39 7.73 6.89
N PRO A 88 3.26 9.06 7.07
CA PRO A 88 2.08 9.66 7.69
C PRO A 88 0.78 9.15 7.06
N TRP A 89 -0.23 8.85 7.88
CA TRP A 89 -1.52 8.32 7.42
C TRP A 89 -1.45 6.94 6.73
N CYS A 90 -0.39 6.17 6.96
CA CYS A 90 -0.32 4.80 6.47
C CYS A 90 -1.43 3.95 7.09
N ARG A 91 -2.14 3.19 6.24
CA ARG A 91 -3.23 2.28 6.63
C ARG A 91 -2.95 0.83 6.25
N SER A 92 -1.81 0.58 5.61
CA SER A 92 -1.33 -0.76 5.29
C SER A 92 -0.89 -1.47 6.57
N ALA A 93 -0.84 -2.79 6.51
CA ALA A 93 -0.57 -3.66 7.63
C ALA A 93 0.32 -4.83 7.19
N LEU A 94 1.07 -5.40 8.14
CA LEU A 94 1.52 -6.78 7.99
C LEU A 94 0.33 -7.72 8.26
N THR A 95 0.31 -8.85 7.58
CA THR A 95 -0.47 -10.03 7.93
C THR A 95 0.47 -11.22 8.04
N TYR A 96 -0.03 -12.36 8.49
CA TYR A 96 0.78 -13.55 8.74
C TYR A 96 0.97 -14.36 7.45
N ASP A 97 2.20 -14.81 7.21
CA ASP A 97 2.48 -15.83 6.20
C ASP A 97 2.61 -17.19 6.91
N VAL A 98 1.58 -18.01 6.72
CA VAL A 98 1.42 -19.30 7.41
C VAL A 98 2.29 -20.35 6.73
N ASP A 99 2.84 -21.28 7.52
CA ASP A 99 3.57 -22.43 7.00
C ASP A 99 2.74 -23.22 5.99
N ASP A 100 3.41 -23.81 4.99
CA ASP A 100 2.72 -24.58 3.94
C ASP A 100 1.96 -25.77 4.51
N ARG A 101 2.45 -26.31 5.64
CA ARG A 101 1.80 -27.39 6.40
C ARG A 101 0.41 -27.02 6.92
N PHE A 102 0.15 -25.73 7.13
CA PHE A 102 -1.09 -25.20 7.70
C PHE A 102 -1.79 -24.22 6.75
N LYS A 103 -1.46 -24.27 5.46
CA LYS A 103 -2.05 -23.38 4.46
C LYS A 103 -3.57 -23.55 4.42
N LEU A 104 -4.27 -22.43 4.51
CA LEU A 104 -5.70 -22.35 4.28
C LEU A 104 -5.98 -22.41 2.78
N ASP A 105 -7.13 -22.99 2.42
CA ASP A 105 -7.64 -22.88 1.06
C ASP A 105 -8.04 -21.43 0.79
N THR A 106 -7.32 -20.76 -0.13
CA THR A 106 -7.58 -19.36 -0.49
C THR A 106 -8.53 -19.21 -1.66
N LYS A 107 -8.99 -20.33 -2.25
CA LYS A 107 -9.69 -20.36 -3.55
C LYS A 107 -10.94 -19.49 -3.62
N ASP A 108 -11.55 -19.15 -2.48
CA ASP A 108 -12.73 -18.28 -2.39
C ASP A 108 -12.61 -17.24 -1.26
N THR A 109 -11.38 -16.77 -0.98
CA THR A 109 -11.15 -15.75 0.06
C THR A 109 -11.11 -14.35 -0.52
N ASP A 110 -11.90 -13.44 0.08
CA ASP A 110 -11.97 -12.05 -0.36
C ASP A 110 -11.33 -11.08 0.64
N LYS A 111 -10.73 -10.02 0.09
CA LYS A 111 -10.33 -8.81 0.83
C LYS A 111 -11.13 -7.60 0.40
N ALA A 112 -11.23 -6.62 1.29
CA ALA A 112 -11.95 -5.39 1.02
C ALA A 112 -11.19 -4.51 0.01
N SER A 113 -11.92 -4.04 -1.00
CA SER A 113 -11.52 -3.00 -1.94
C SER A 113 -12.49 -1.84 -1.89
N SER A 114 -12.01 -0.65 -2.22
CA SER A 114 -12.75 0.60 -2.11
C SER A 114 -12.18 1.67 -3.05
N PHE A 115 -11.81 1.28 -4.27
CA PHE A 115 -11.41 2.23 -5.30
C PHE A 115 -12.55 3.21 -5.63
N ASN A 116 -12.17 4.38 -6.13
CA ASN A 116 -13.12 5.25 -6.79
C ASN A 116 -13.34 4.76 -8.21
N VAL A 117 -14.61 4.56 -8.57
CA VAL A 117 -15.07 4.26 -9.93
C VAL A 117 -15.99 5.39 -10.34
N ASP A 118 -15.67 6.01 -11.46
CA ASP A 118 -16.37 7.18 -11.96
C ASP A 118 -16.50 8.35 -10.97
N GLY A 119 -15.45 8.56 -10.17
CA GLY A 119 -15.39 9.61 -9.15
C GLY A 119 -16.17 9.30 -7.87
N LYS A 120 -16.81 8.13 -7.77
CA LYS A 120 -17.53 7.68 -6.56
C LYS A 120 -16.82 6.50 -5.94
N ARG A 121 -16.86 6.40 -4.62
CA ARG A 121 -16.32 5.26 -3.88
C ARG A 121 -17.13 4.00 -4.23
N ASP A 122 -16.46 2.92 -4.60
CA ASP A 122 -17.05 1.63 -4.96
C ASP A 122 -16.51 0.51 -4.04
N PRO A 123 -17.05 0.35 -2.82
CA PRO A 123 -16.63 -0.71 -1.91
C PRO A 123 -17.10 -2.07 -2.41
N LYS A 124 -16.18 -3.00 -2.60
CA LYS A 124 -16.49 -4.38 -2.99
C LYS A 124 -15.40 -5.36 -2.57
N PRO A 125 -15.72 -6.65 -2.36
CA PRO A 125 -14.71 -7.68 -2.21
C PRO A 125 -13.90 -7.84 -3.50
N VAL A 126 -12.62 -8.19 -3.35
CA VAL A 126 -11.73 -8.64 -4.41
C VAL A 126 -10.93 -9.82 -3.89
N ASP A 127 -10.45 -10.66 -4.79
CA ASP A 127 -9.59 -11.81 -4.48
C ASP A 127 -8.45 -11.44 -3.51
N SER A 128 -8.26 -12.24 -2.46
CA SER A 128 -7.29 -11.95 -1.39
C SER A 128 -5.84 -11.94 -1.88
N ASP A 129 -5.52 -12.83 -2.81
CA ASP A 129 -4.17 -13.03 -3.35
C ASP A 129 -3.81 -12.03 -4.45
N SER A 130 -4.79 -11.38 -5.06
CA SER A 130 -4.56 -10.36 -6.09
C SER A 130 -3.75 -9.18 -5.56
N ILE A 131 -2.81 -8.63 -6.33
CA ILE A 131 -2.04 -7.45 -5.87
C ILE A 131 -2.79 -6.14 -6.18
N TYR A 132 -2.45 -5.07 -5.46
CA TYR A 132 -3.03 -3.74 -5.65
C TYR A 132 -3.11 -3.31 -7.13
N TYR A 133 -2.01 -3.45 -7.87
CA TYR A 133 -1.96 -3.02 -9.27
C TYR A 133 -2.77 -3.92 -10.21
N GLU A 134 -3.04 -5.18 -9.85
CA GLU A 134 -3.96 -6.02 -10.61
C GLU A 134 -5.38 -5.48 -10.50
N ASN A 135 -5.80 -5.17 -9.27
CA ASN A 135 -7.12 -4.60 -9.02
C ASN A 135 -7.28 -3.20 -9.63
N LEU A 136 -6.24 -2.36 -9.53
CA LEU A 136 -6.24 -1.05 -10.17
C LEU A 136 -6.34 -1.16 -11.70
N LYS A 137 -5.65 -2.12 -12.31
CA LYS A 137 -5.63 -2.30 -13.77
C LYS A 137 -7.00 -2.74 -14.34
N LYS A 138 -7.87 -3.32 -13.50
CA LYS A 138 -9.27 -3.67 -13.88
C LYS A 138 -10.17 -2.44 -14.02
N LEU A 139 -9.79 -1.29 -13.46
CA LEU A 139 -10.59 -0.06 -13.53
C LEU A 139 -10.49 0.62 -14.91
N SER A 140 -11.33 1.62 -15.17
CA SER A 140 -11.25 2.44 -16.38
C SER A 140 -9.89 3.15 -16.49
N ALA A 141 -9.45 3.49 -17.71
CA ALA A 141 -8.22 4.27 -17.90
C ALA A 141 -8.25 5.60 -17.13
N ARG A 142 -9.44 6.23 -17.05
CA ARG A 142 -9.66 7.46 -16.28
C ARG A 142 -9.40 7.25 -14.79
N ASP A 143 -9.94 6.18 -14.20
CA ASP A 143 -9.81 5.94 -12.76
C ASP A 143 -8.40 5.47 -12.38
N GLN A 144 -7.74 4.72 -13.26
CA GLN A 144 -6.31 4.42 -13.12
C GLN A 144 -5.47 5.70 -13.09
N ASP A 145 -5.69 6.58 -14.07
CA ASP A 145 -4.94 7.83 -14.19
C ASP A 145 -5.24 8.77 -13.00
N ALA A 146 -6.46 8.76 -12.47
CA ALA A 146 -6.83 9.50 -11.27
C ALA A 146 -6.13 8.97 -10.00
N ALA A 147 -5.93 7.66 -9.89
CA ALA A 147 -5.32 7.04 -8.71
C ALA A 147 -3.80 7.16 -8.67
N ILE A 148 -3.11 6.97 -9.81
CA ILE A 148 -1.64 6.91 -9.86
C ILE A 148 -1.00 7.95 -10.79
N GLY A 149 -1.80 8.82 -11.41
CA GLY A 149 -1.35 9.81 -12.37
C GLY A 149 -1.31 9.27 -13.80
N PRO A 150 -1.48 10.13 -14.83
CA PRO A 150 -1.66 9.70 -16.22
C PRO A 150 -0.45 8.95 -16.81
N SER A 151 0.77 9.36 -16.48
CA SER A 151 1.97 8.68 -17.00
C SER A 151 2.11 7.25 -16.47
N LEU A 152 1.83 7.06 -15.18
CA LEU A 152 1.91 5.76 -14.52
C LEU A 152 0.72 4.87 -14.89
N GLY A 153 -0.49 5.43 -15.00
CA GLY A 153 -1.66 4.72 -15.51
C GLY A 153 -1.44 4.21 -16.93
N LYS A 154 -0.96 5.06 -17.85
CA LYS A 154 -0.57 4.63 -19.21
C LYS A 154 0.48 3.53 -19.19
N ALA A 155 1.45 3.60 -18.28
CA ALA A 155 2.49 2.57 -18.16
C ALA A 155 1.95 1.25 -17.62
N LEU A 156 1.11 1.26 -16.57
CA LEU A 156 0.47 0.07 -16.00
C LEU A 156 -0.33 -0.71 -17.05
N ARG A 157 -1.00 -0.01 -17.97
CA ARG A 157 -1.75 -0.64 -19.07
C ARG A 157 -0.86 -1.43 -20.04
N LYS A 158 0.40 -1.02 -20.22
CA LYS A 158 1.36 -1.58 -21.19
C LYS A 158 2.25 -2.71 -20.65
N MET A 159 2.14 -3.09 -19.38
CA MET A 159 2.98 -4.15 -18.78
C MET A 159 2.24 -4.94 -17.72
N SER A 160 2.85 -6.01 -17.20
CA SER A 160 2.22 -6.78 -16.13
C SER A 160 2.16 -5.97 -14.81
N PRO A 161 1.09 -6.10 -14.01
CA PRO A 161 0.99 -5.43 -12.71
C PRO A 161 2.13 -5.78 -11.74
N ALA A 162 2.56 -7.04 -11.70
CA ALA A 162 3.64 -7.50 -10.82
C ALA A 162 5.00 -6.89 -11.20
N GLU A 163 5.32 -6.83 -12.49
CA GLU A 163 6.53 -6.13 -12.94
C GLU A 163 6.43 -4.63 -12.68
N PHE A 164 5.23 -4.04 -12.85
CA PHE A 164 4.99 -2.63 -12.58
C PHE A 164 5.26 -2.30 -11.10
N ALA A 165 4.71 -3.09 -10.17
CA ALA A 165 5.01 -2.99 -8.74
C ALA A 165 6.52 -2.96 -8.49
N LYS A 166 7.24 -3.99 -8.97
CA LYS A 166 8.69 -4.13 -8.75
C LYS A 166 9.49 -2.95 -9.31
N GLN A 167 9.10 -2.40 -10.47
CA GLN A 167 9.86 -1.36 -11.16
C GLN A 167 9.53 0.07 -10.69
N THR A 168 8.46 0.27 -9.89
CA THR A 168 8.05 1.59 -9.39
C THR A 168 8.81 2.07 -8.15
N GLY A 169 9.80 1.31 -7.68
CA GLY A 169 10.56 1.64 -6.49
C GLY A 169 12.01 1.17 -6.50
N ASP A 170 12.78 1.57 -5.49
CA ASP A 170 14.20 1.22 -5.35
C ASP A 170 14.42 -0.04 -4.50
N SER A 171 15.69 -0.39 -4.30
CA SER A 171 16.15 -1.51 -3.46
C SER A 171 15.93 -1.27 -1.96
N MET A 172 15.73 -0.02 -1.54
CA MET A 172 15.45 0.40 -0.18
C MET A 172 13.95 0.55 0.10
N ASN A 173 13.10 0.00 -0.78
CA ASN A 173 11.64 0.05 -0.69
C ASN A 173 11.00 1.44 -0.86
N ASN A 174 11.76 2.48 -1.21
CA ASN A 174 11.19 3.78 -1.51
C ASN A 174 10.49 3.77 -2.87
N ALA A 175 9.45 4.58 -3.01
CA ALA A 175 8.81 4.83 -4.30
C ALA A 175 9.67 5.79 -5.12
N LEU A 176 9.97 5.43 -6.38
CA LEU A 176 10.76 6.28 -7.26
C LEU A 176 9.94 7.46 -7.77
N THR A 177 10.57 8.58 -8.05
CA THR A 177 9.95 9.64 -8.86
C THR A 177 9.86 9.21 -10.33
N ILE A 178 8.97 9.83 -11.11
CA ILE A 178 8.87 9.55 -12.56
C ILE A 178 10.21 9.82 -13.26
N LYS A 179 10.94 10.86 -12.84
CA LYS A 179 12.28 11.17 -13.36
C LYS A 179 13.25 10.02 -13.14
N GLN A 180 13.35 9.52 -11.90
CA GLN A 180 14.22 8.39 -11.57
C GLN A 180 13.80 7.10 -12.30
N MET A 181 12.49 6.86 -12.50
CA MET A 181 12.05 5.71 -13.30
C MET A 181 12.46 5.84 -14.77
N LYS A 182 12.41 7.04 -15.35
CA LYS A 182 12.86 7.30 -16.72
C LYS A 182 14.37 7.11 -16.89
N GLU A 183 15.16 7.22 -15.83
CA GLU A 183 16.61 6.99 -15.89
C GLU A 183 16.96 5.48 -15.85
N LYS A 184 16.06 4.63 -15.33
CA LYS A 184 16.31 3.19 -15.25
C LYS A 184 16.25 2.52 -16.62
N ASN A 185 17.20 1.61 -16.85
CA ASN A 185 17.22 0.75 -18.03
C ASN A 185 16.35 -0.51 -17.83
N ASN A 186 15.05 -0.31 -17.67
CA ASN A 186 14.07 -1.39 -17.52
C ASN A 186 12.81 -1.12 -18.38
N THR A 187 11.85 -2.04 -18.36
CA THR A 187 10.62 -1.95 -19.17
C THR A 187 9.82 -0.70 -18.86
N LEU A 188 9.62 -0.37 -17.58
CA LEU A 188 8.92 0.83 -17.15
C LEU A 188 9.61 2.10 -17.63
N GLY A 189 10.94 2.20 -17.48
CA GLY A 189 11.71 3.33 -17.97
C GLY A 189 11.58 3.53 -19.48
N ARG A 190 11.66 2.43 -20.27
CA ARG A 190 11.43 2.46 -21.72
C ARG A 190 10.03 2.96 -22.07
N ILE A 191 9.00 2.44 -21.40
CA ILE A 191 7.61 2.86 -21.60
C ILE A 191 7.42 4.34 -21.28
N LEU A 192 7.98 4.82 -20.17
CA LEU A 192 7.84 6.22 -19.73
C LEU A 192 8.57 7.19 -20.65
N ARG A 193 9.71 6.80 -21.23
CA ARG A 193 10.44 7.61 -22.22
C ARG A 193 9.67 7.72 -23.54
N ALA A 194 9.00 6.65 -23.95
CA ALA A 194 8.18 6.62 -25.18
C ALA A 194 6.81 7.33 -25.07
N GLN A 195 6.45 7.87 -23.91
CA GLN A 195 5.23 8.67 -23.72
C GLN A 195 5.43 10.17 -23.95
N ASN A 196 6.68 10.59 -24.16
CA ASN A 196 7.05 11.96 -24.52
C ASN A 196 7.04 12.14 -26.03
#